data_AF-A0A5K3F4L4-F1
#
_entry.id   AF-A0A5K3F4L4-F1
#
_cell.length_a   1.000
_cell.length_b   1.000
_cell.length_c   1.000
_cell.angle_alpha   90.00
_cell.angle_beta   90.00
_cell.angle_gamma   90.00
#
_symmetry.space_group_name_H-M   'P 1'
#
loop_
_entity.id
_entity.type
_entity.pdbx_description
1 polymer ?
#
loop_
_entity_poly.entity_id
_entity_poly.type
_entity_poly.pdbx_seq_one_letter_code
_entity_poly.pdbx_strand_id
1 'polypeptide(L)'
;MLEKCRSRGETIEPLFELTNFQEAARAVNTAISETKIPPEVTQIFDDCRCVWSNTCVLRSPSKCPPAKHRKSEKTQSPLMNLSMATFWKLASAVKEYTLNEGHGCLPIRGDLPDMSSSSSRYLKLLSAYRESAEVAVEQLPFTLFQLSGLRLEDVRLLARNAAYLRVIKFRSLEEELKLSPARSDDLHLIPTHECNDAILWYFMLRGAASFFAEHGRWPGSLCGTSSPATASGAGADGGDSQLFSQIVELDLPNLRNHVNRVLTASGVAVNRVCDDFVHEMCRFGGSEVHSIAAFMGGIAAQEVIKLVTHQFVPVCQPLIYNGITQQTDLLEF
;
A
#
# COMPACT_ATOMS: atom_id res chain seq x y z
N MET A 1 6.99 36.73 33.53
CA MET A 1 7.11 35.26 33.75
C MET A 1 8.55 34.81 33.60
N LEU A 2 9.25 35.19 32.52
CA LEU A 2 10.70 34.95 32.32
C LEU A 2 11.60 35.46 33.44
N GLU A 3 11.31 36.64 34.01
CA GLU A 3 12.07 37.18 35.16
C GLU A 3 11.86 36.37 36.45
N LYS A 4 10.65 35.84 36.68
CA LYS A 4 10.36 34.94 37.81
C LYS A 4 11.00 33.55 37.65
N CYS A 5 11.30 33.13 36.42
CA CYS A 5 12.06 31.92 36.14
C CYS A 5 13.56 32.11 36.40
N ARG A 6 14.11 33.31 36.13
CA ARG A 6 15.52 33.65 36.44
C ARG A 6 15.79 33.72 37.94
N SER A 7 14.85 34.23 38.73
CA SER A 7 15.03 34.40 40.18
C SER A 7 15.01 33.09 40.99
N ARG A 8 14.79 31.93 40.34
CA ARG A 8 14.94 30.58 40.94
C ARG A 8 16.26 29.90 40.56
N GLY A 9 17.14 30.60 39.85
CA GLY A 9 18.34 30.06 39.20
C GLY A 9 19.66 30.30 39.93
N GLU A 10 19.68 30.47 41.26
CA GLU A 10 20.93 30.68 42.03
C GLU A 10 21.86 29.44 42.08
N THR A 11 21.56 28.39 41.32
CA THR A 11 22.42 27.20 41.15
C THR A 11 22.45 26.73 39.69
N ILE A 12 22.42 27.66 38.74
CA ILE A 12 22.55 27.33 37.32
C ILE A 12 23.90 27.84 36.84
N GLU A 13 24.78 26.90 36.47
CA GLU A 13 26.10 27.22 35.93
C GLU A 13 26.00 28.20 34.74
N PRO A 14 26.91 29.17 34.59
CA PRO A 14 26.82 30.24 33.61
C PRO A 14 26.92 29.78 32.13
N LEU A 15 27.18 28.49 31.89
CA LEU A 15 27.20 27.85 30.57
C LEU A 15 26.01 26.89 30.36
N PHE A 16 24.89 27.10 31.06
CA PHE A 16 23.70 26.27 30.89
C PHE A 16 22.96 26.70 29.61
N GLU A 17 23.34 26.11 28.47
CA GLU A 17 22.48 26.18 27.28
C GLU A 17 21.10 25.59 27.67
N LEU A 18 20.06 26.41 27.59
CA LEU A 18 18.67 26.03 27.87
C LEU A 18 18.10 25.19 26.70
N THR A 19 18.81 24.11 26.36
CA THR A 19 18.50 23.21 25.25
C THR A 19 17.09 22.65 25.37
N ASN A 20 16.67 22.30 26.59
CA ASN A 20 15.31 21.83 26.88
C ASN A 20 14.22 22.89 26.60
N PHE A 21 14.47 24.17 26.85
CA PHE A 21 13.51 25.24 26.51
C PHE A 21 13.46 25.49 25.00
N GLN A 22 14.59 25.39 24.30
CA GLN A 22 14.63 25.49 22.84
C GLN A 22 13.93 24.30 22.17
N GLU A 23 14.09 23.10 22.74
CA GLU A 23 13.38 21.89 22.32
C GLU A 23 11.87 22.04 22.55
N ALA A 24 11.47 22.51 23.74
CA ALA A 24 10.07 22.80 24.05
C ALA A 24 9.47 23.84 23.10
N ALA A 25 10.18 24.92 22.79
CA ALA A 25 9.73 25.96 21.86
C ALA A 25 9.51 25.41 20.45
N ARG A 26 10.38 24.50 19.97
CA ARG A 26 10.22 23.83 18.68
C ARG A 26 9.04 22.85 18.67
N ALA A 27 8.81 22.16 19.79
CA ALA A 27 7.73 21.18 19.93
C ALA A 27 6.33 21.80 20.07
N VAL A 28 6.20 23.11 20.33
CA VAL A 28 4.87 23.76 20.49
C VAL A 28 3.93 23.45 19.32
N ASN A 29 4.43 23.47 18.08
CA ASN A 29 3.61 23.26 16.89
C ASN A 29 2.98 21.86 16.81
N THR A 30 3.57 20.85 17.48
CA THR A 30 3.04 19.48 17.51
C THR A 30 2.40 19.13 18.85
N ALA A 31 2.98 19.58 19.96
CA ALA A 31 2.57 19.21 21.32
C ALA A 31 1.22 19.79 21.77
N ILE A 32 0.78 20.92 21.21
CA ILE A 32 -0.52 21.54 21.56
C ILE A 32 -1.67 21.03 20.69
N SER A 33 -1.38 20.17 19.71
CA SER A 33 -2.41 19.62 18.84
C SER A 33 -3.39 18.78 19.65
N GLU A 34 -4.67 19.01 19.44
CA GLU A 34 -5.73 18.22 20.08
C GLU A 34 -5.59 16.73 19.73
N THR A 35 -5.79 15.87 20.72
CA THR A 35 -5.84 14.42 20.49
C THR A 35 -7.11 14.08 19.73
N LYS A 36 -6.98 13.52 18.53
CA LYS A 36 -8.09 13.14 17.64
C LYS A 36 -7.93 11.70 17.17
N ILE A 37 -9.06 11.05 16.91
CA ILE A 37 -9.09 9.73 16.29
C ILE A 37 -8.76 9.91 14.79
N PRO A 38 -7.77 9.19 14.24
CA PRO A 38 -7.45 9.26 12.81
C PRO A 38 -8.62 8.82 11.93
N PRO A 39 -8.83 9.45 10.76
CA PRO A 39 -9.99 9.20 9.93
C PRO A 39 -10.10 7.75 9.45
N GLU A 40 -8.97 7.07 9.25
CA GLU A 40 -8.99 5.67 8.82
C GLU A 40 -9.45 4.74 9.95
N VAL A 41 -9.15 5.08 11.22
CA VAL A 41 -9.66 4.34 12.38
C VAL A 41 -11.16 4.59 12.54
N THR A 42 -11.61 5.84 12.34
CA THR A 42 -13.04 6.18 12.32
C THR A 42 -13.79 5.38 11.25
N GLN A 43 -13.25 5.27 10.02
CA GLN A 43 -13.83 4.43 8.97
C GLN A 43 -13.91 2.95 9.36
N ILE A 44 -12.93 2.44 10.11
CA ILE A 44 -12.97 1.08 10.65
C ILE A 44 -14.07 0.96 11.70
N PHE A 45 -14.23 1.95 12.59
CA PHE A 45 -15.30 1.96 13.58
C PHE A 45 -16.70 2.03 12.95
N ASP A 46 -16.84 2.72 11.83
CA ASP A 46 -18.12 2.87 11.12
C ASP A 46 -18.43 1.69 10.17
N ASP A 47 -17.46 0.81 9.89
CA ASP A 47 -17.66 -0.36 9.03
C ASP A 47 -18.65 -1.34 9.69
N CYS A 48 -19.55 -1.92 8.88
CA CYS A 48 -20.59 -2.84 9.36
C CYS A 48 -20.07 -4.13 9.99
N ARG A 49 -18.77 -4.43 9.84
CA ARG A 49 -18.09 -5.56 10.49
C ARG A 49 -17.61 -5.21 11.91
N CYS A 50 -17.52 -3.93 12.26
CA CYS A 50 -17.13 -3.44 13.57
C CYS A 50 -18.35 -3.32 14.50
N VAL A 51 -18.98 -4.46 14.77
CA VAL A 51 -20.19 -4.54 15.61
C VAL A 51 -19.88 -5.33 16.86
N TRP A 52 -20.11 -4.69 18.01
CA TRP A 52 -20.12 -5.36 19.29
C TRP A 52 -21.39 -6.19 19.42
N SER A 53 -21.28 -7.51 19.35
CA SER A 53 -22.46 -8.39 19.46
C SER A 53 -22.38 -9.27 20.70
N ASN A 54 -23.17 -8.90 21.71
CA ASN A 54 -23.82 -9.86 22.61
C ASN A 54 -25.13 -10.40 22.03
N THR A 55 -25.59 -9.87 20.90
CA THR A 55 -26.87 -10.22 20.27
C THR A 55 -26.60 -10.77 18.87
N CYS A 56 -26.27 -12.06 18.81
CA CYS A 56 -26.30 -12.81 17.57
C CYS A 56 -27.77 -13.02 17.17
N VAL A 57 -28.39 -12.01 16.55
CA VAL A 57 -29.56 -12.25 15.71
C VAL A 57 -29.01 -12.47 14.31
N LEU A 58 -29.08 -13.73 13.88
CA LEU A 58 -28.87 -14.17 12.51
C LEU A 58 -29.57 -13.20 11.53
N ARG A 59 -28.80 -12.29 10.94
CA ARG A 59 -29.13 -11.79 9.61
C ARG A 59 -28.17 -12.49 8.66
N SER A 60 -28.70 -13.50 7.99
CA SER A 60 -28.03 -14.30 6.98
C SER A 60 -27.17 -13.43 6.06
N PRO A 61 -25.89 -13.75 5.82
CA PRO A 61 -25.14 -13.13 4.75
C PRO A 61 -25.71 -13.64 3.43
N SER A 62 -26.25 -12.74 2.62
CA SER A 62 -26.54 -13.03 1.22
C SER A 62 -25.22 -13.26 0.48
N LYS A 63 -24.97 -14.54 0.19
CA LYS A 63 -24.10 -15.11 -0.87
C LYS A 63 -22.65 -14.63 -0.94
N CYS A 64 -21.77 -15.37 -0.25
CA CYS A 64 -20.40 -15.61 -0.72
C CYS A 64 -20.17 -17.13 -0.81
N PRO A 65 -19.51 -17.66 -1.86
CA PRO A 65 -19.31 -19.10 -2.03
C PRO A 65 -18.20 -19.64 -1.11
N PRO A 66 -18.23 -20.93 -0.70
CA PRO A 66 -17.26 -21.48 0.24
C PRO A 66 -15.95 -21.86 -0.48
N ALA A 67 -14.84 -21.25 -0.06
CA ALA A 67 -13.50 -21.71 -0.41
C ALA A 67 -13.11 -22.91 0.48
N LYS A 68 -12.78 -24.04 -0.16
CA LYS A 68 -12.31 -25.27 0.52
C LYS A 68 -10.86 -25.08 0.96
N HIS A 69 -10.60 -24.89 2.25
CA HIS A 69 -9.23 -24.93 2.79
C HIS A 69 -8.87 -26.32 3.32
N ARG A 70 -7.88 -26.92 2.64
CA ARG A 70 -7.13 -28.11 3.05
C ARG A 70 -6.15 -27.71 4.15
N LYS A 71 -6.26 -28.30 5.35
CA LYS A 71 -5.31 -28.09 6.44
C LYS A 71 -3.97 -28.74 6.07
N SER A 72 -2.90 -27.95 6.06
CA SER A 72 -1.53 -28.43 6.16
C SER A 72 -0.90 -27.73 7.35
N GLU A 73 -0.53 -28.49 8.37
CA GLU A 73 0.30 -28.04 9.48
C GLU A 73 1.71 -27.74 8.95
N LYS A 74 2.29 -26.61 9.36
CA LYS A 74 3.75 -26.37 9.46
C LYS A 74 4.07 -25.06 10.20
N THR A 75 4.88 -25.24 11.24
CA THR A 75 5.84 -24.33 11.91
C THR A 75 5.49 -22.84 12.04
N GLN A 76 5.12 -22.45 13.26
CA GLN A 76 4.73 -21.10 13.67
C GLN A 76 5.94 -20.17 13.82
N SER A 77 5.91 -19.03 13.11
CA SER A 77 6.63 -17.82 13.50
C SER A 77 5.80 -17.04 14.55
N PRO A 78 6.40 -16.18 15.39
CA PRO A 78 5.70 -15.45 16.46
C PRO A 78 4.83 -14.28 15.95
N LEU A 79 4.65 -14.18 14.64
CA LEU A 79 3.94 -13.10 13.98
C LEU A 79 2.44 -13.42 13.96
N MET A 80 1.63 -12.49 14.48
CA MET A 80 0.18 -12.57 14.56
C MET A 80 -0.46 -13.09 13.27
N ASN A 81 -0.84 -14.36 13.24
CA ASN A 81 -1.79 -14.86 12.25
C ASN A 81 -3.21 -14.63 12.79
N LEU A 82 -3.56 -13.35 12.96
CA LEU A 82 -4.89 -12.97 13.41
C LEU A 82 -5.86 -13.17 12.26
N SER A 83 -6.87 -14.03 12.47
CA SER A 83 -7.95 -14.14 11.51
C SER A 83 -8.65 -12.78 11.34
N MET A 84 -9.19 -12.52 10.15
CA MET A 84 -10.01 -11.32 9.90
C MET A 84 -11.11 -11.16 10.95
N ALA A 85 -11.75 -12.25 11.39
CA ALA A 85 -12.76 -12.21 12.44
C ALA A 85 -12.18 -11.71 13.78
N THR A 86 -10.98 -12.15 14.13
CA THR A 86 -10.28 -11.71 15.35
C THR A 86 -9.94 -10.22 15.27
N PHE A 87 -9.45 -9.74 14.13
CA PHE A 87 -9.19 -8.32 13.92
C PHE A 87 -10.43 -7.45 14.15
N TRP A 88 -11.58 -7.80 13.57
CA TRP A 88 -12.81 -7.00 13.72
C TRP A 88 -13.34 -6.98 15.16
N LYS A 89 -13.18 -8.09 15.88
CA LYS A 89 -13.53 -8.17 17.30
C LYS A 89 -12.63 -7.27 18.15
N LEU A 90 -11.32 -7.29 17.87
CA LEU A 90 -10.34 -6.41 18.51
C LEU A 90 -10.65 -4.93 18.21
N ALA A 91 -10.90 -4.58 16.95
CA ALA A 91 -11.29 -3.23 16.56
C ALA A 91 -12.58 -2.76 17.26
N SER A 92 -13.56 -3.66 17.42
CA SER A 92 -14.80 -3.36 18.14
C SER A 92 -14.58 -3.13 19.63
N ALA A 93 -13.64 -3.83 20.27
CA ALA A 93 -13.29 -3.56 21.67
C ALA A 93 -12.59 -2.21 21.83
N VAL A 94 -11.71 -1.84 20.90
CA VAL A 94 -11.10 -0.50 20.90
C VAL A 94 -12.17 0.58 20.71
N LYS A 95 -13.15 0.35 19.83
CA LYS A 95 -14.30 1.25 19.66
C LYS A 95 -15.09 1.43 20.95
N GLU A 96 -15.39 0.34 21.66
CA GLU A 96 -16.14 0.40 22.92
C GLU A 96 -15.37 1.10 24.03
N TYR A 97 -14.08 0.76 24.19
CA TYR A 97 -13.18 1.48 25.09
C TYR A 97 -13.21 2.99 24.80
N THR A 98 -13.06 3.38 23.53
CA THR A 98 -13.03 4.79 23.14
C THR A 98 -14.34 5.51 23.45
N LEU A 99 -15.49 4.86 23.38
CA LEU A 99 -16.78 5.46 23.71
C LEU A 99 -17.03 5.56 25.23
N ASN A 100 -16.47 4.63 26.00
CA ASN A 100 -16.69 4.51 27.44
C ASN A 100 -15.48 5.05 28.22
N GLU A 101 -14.53 4.17 28.60
CA GLU A 101 -13.40 4.46 29.48
C GLU A 101 -12.40 5.46 28.88
N GLY A 102 -12.27 5.46 27.55
CA GLY A 102 -11.36 6.32 26.80
C GLY A 102 -11.85 7.76 26.61
N HIS A 103 -13.09 8.09 26.99
CA HIS A 103 -13.66 9.44 26.92
C HIS A 103 -13.52 10.10 25.52
N GLY A 104 -13.70 9.34 24.46
CA GLY A 104 -13.55 9.79 23.07
C GLY A 104 -12.13 9.67 22.51
N CYS A 105 -11.17 9.17 23.29
CA CYS A 105 -9.78 8.95 22.87
C CYS A 105 -9.46 7.47 22.68
N LEU A 106 -8.46 7.19 21.84
CA LEU A 106 -7.89 5.85 21.68
C LEU A 106 -7.02 5.48 22.90
N PRO A 107 -6.77 4.17 23.14
CA PRO A 107 -5.81 3.72 24.14
C PRO A 107 -4.45 4.42 23.98
N ILE A 108 -3.87 4.87 25.09
CA ILE A 108 -2.58 5.56 25.07
C ILE A 108 -1.45 4.57 24.75
N ARG A 109 -0.49 5.01 23.93
CA ARG A 109 0.61 4.15 23.43
C ARG A 109 1.65 3.78 24.48
N GLY A 110 1.87 4.67 25.46
CA GLY A 110 2.83 4.49 26.54
C GLY A 110 4.30 4.77 26.18
N ASP A 111 4.60 5.21 24.96
CA ASP A 111 5.93 5.66 24.54
C ASP A 111 6.04 7.20 24.50
N LEU A 112 7.26 7.69 24.68
CA LEU A 112 7.63 9.10 24.62
C LEU A 112 8.82 9.28 23.68
N PRO A 113 8.88 10.38 22.90
CA PRO A 113 10.08 10.75 22.17
C PRO A 113 11.21 11.09 23.14
N ASP A 114 12.45 10.95 22.67
CA ASP A 114 13.62 11.39 23.43
C ASP A 114 13.55 12.90 23.69
N MET A 115 14.03 13.33 24.85
CA MET A 115 14.01 14.73 25.25
C MET A 115 15.15 15.10 26.21
N SER A 116 15.64 16.33 26.08
CA SER A 116 16.70 16.89 26.93
C SER A 116 16.23 17.03 28.38
N SER A 117 16.54 16.03 29.21
CA SER A 117 16.14 16.00 30.62
C SER A 117 17.08 15.12 31.45
N SER A 118 16.99 15.21 32.78
CA SER A 118 17.72 14.29 33.65
C SER A 118 17.10 12.90 33.55
N SER A 119 17.92 11.84 33.56
CA SER A 119 17.46 10.45 33.45
C SER A 119 16.36 10.12 34.46
N SER A 120 16.47 10.64 35.69
CA SER A 120 15.46 10.46 36.73
C SER A 120 14.10 11.11 36.43
N ARG A 121 14.07 12.27 35.75
CA ARG A 121 12.83 12.96 35.37
C ARG A 121 12.21 12.29 34.15
N TYR A 122 13.03 11.96 33.16
CA TYR A 122 12.60 11.23 31.97
C TYR A 122 11.93 9.90 32.34
N LEU A 123 12.58 9.09 33.18
CA LEU A 123 12.06 7.78 33.58
C LEU A 123 10.76 7.89 34.39
N LYS A 124 10.62 8.91 35.26
CA LYS A 124 9.37 9.17 35.99
C LYS A 124 8.22 9.56 35.07
N LEU A 125 8.50 10.37 34.04
CA LEU A 125 7.49 10.75 33.06
C LEU A 125 7.10 9.53 32.20
N LEU A 126 8.09 8.78 31.72
CA LEU A 126 7.88 7.56 30.92
C LEU A 126 7.11 6.50 31.71
N SER A 127 7.37 6.33 33.01
CA SER A 127 6.61 5.39 33.84
C SER A 127 5.14 5.77 33.94
N ALA A 128 4.82 7.05 34.06
CA ALA A 128 3.43 7.52 34.09
C ALA A 128 2.67 7.22 32.78
N TYR A 129 3.32 7.38 31.63
CA TYR A 129 2.75 7.02 30.32
C TYR A 129 2.56 5.51 30.17
N ARG A 130 3.54 4.71 30.61
CA ARG A 130 3.47 3.24 30.56
C ARG A 130 2.40 2.67 31.48
N GLU A 131 2.29 3.22 32.69
CA GLU A 131 1.24 2.83 33.64
C GLU A 131 -0.15 3.15 33.08
N SER A 132 -0.33 4.35 32.53
CA SER A 132 -1.59 4.74 31.87
C SER A 132 -1.93 3.83 30.67
N ALA A 133 -0.91 3.41 29.91
CA ALA A 133 -1.09 2.47 28.79
C ALA A 133 -1.51 1.08 29.27
N GLU A 134 -0.91 0.57 30.35
CA GLU A 134 -1.28 -0.73 30.91
C GLU A 134 -2.70 -0.70 31.49
N VAL A 135 -3.11 0.39 32.15
CA VAL A 135 -4.51 0.58 32.60
C VAL A 135 -5.48 0.50 31.42
N ALA A 136 -5.18 1.16 30.30
CA ALA A 136 -6.01 1.09 29.09
C ALA A 136 -6.05 -0.36 28.51
N VAL A 137 -4.92 -1.07 28.56
CA VAL A 137 -4.82 -2.48 28.15
C VAL A 137 -5.60 -3.39 29.08
N GLU A 138 -5.72 -3.12 30.38
CA GLU A 138 -6.52 -3.91 31.32
C GLU A 138 -8.03 -3.67 31.18
N GLN A 139 -8.42 -2.47 30.72
CA GLN A 139 -9.81 -2.10 30.49
C GLN A 139 -10.39 -2.71 29.19
N LEU A 140 -9.57 -2.87 28.14
CA LEU A 140 -9.96 -3.54 26.89
C LEU A 140 -10.45 -5.01 27.08
N PRO A 141 -9.80 -5.86 27.91
CA PRO A 141 -10.21 -7.21 28.25
C PRO A 141 -11.56 -7.36 28.94
N PHE A 142 -12.02 -6.37 29.70
CA PHE A 142 -13.35 -6.46 30.32
C PHE A 142 -14.44 -6.58 29.25
N THR A 143 -14.25 -5.88 28.14
CA THR A 143 -14.98 -6.02 26.89
C THR A 143 -14.66 -7.37 26.24
N LEU A 144 -13.39 -7.73 26.07
CA LEU A 144 -12.94 -8.93 25.34
C LEU A 144 -13.09 -10.28 26.07
N PHE A 145 -13.62 -10.35 27.30
CA PHE A 145 -13.73 -11.59 28.11
C PHE A 145 -14.47 -12.73 27.39
N GLN A 146 -15.25 -12.39 26.36
CA GLN A 146 -15.99 -13.33 25.51
C GLN A 146 -15.18 -13.92 24.35
N LEU A 147 -13.94 -13.48 24.14
CA LEU A 147 -13.08 -13.93 23.05
C LEU A 147 -12.09 -15.00 23.52
N SER A 148 -12.50 -16.26 23.40
CA SER A 148 -11.62 -17.41 23.61
C SER A 148 -10.41 -17.35 22.64
N GLY A 149 -9.19 -17.32 23.18
CA GLY A 149 -7.95 -17.55 22.43
C GLY A 149 -7.06 -16.34 22.12
N LEU A 150 -7.34 -15.16 22.67
CA LEU A 150 -6.46 -13.98 22.54
C LEU A 150 -5.38 -13.96 23.63
N ARG A 151 -4.13 -13.69 23.24
CA ARG A 151 -3.03 -13.50 24.20
C ARG A 151 -3.00 -12.04 24.66
N LEU A 152 -2.59 -11.81 25.90
CA LEU A 152 -2.45 -10.45 26.44
C LEU A 152 -1.44 -9.60 25.64
N GLU A 153 -0.40 -10.22 25.09
CA GLU A 153 0.56 -9.58 24.19
C GLU A 153 -0.11 -9.03 22.92
N ASP A 154 -1.12 -9.73 22.40
CA ASP A 154 -1.84 -9.32 21.20
C ASP A 154 -2.71 -8.08 21.47
N VAL A 155 -3.31 -8.01 22.67
CA VAL A 155 -4.07 -6.84 23.14
C VAL A 155 -3.16 -5.63 23.38
N ARG A 156 -1.98 -5.84 24.00
CA ARG A 156 -0.98 -4.76 24.15
C ARG A 156 -0.52 -4.21 22.81
N LEU A 157 -0.23 -5.09 21.85
CA LEU A 157 0.20 -4.67 20.52
C LEU A 157 -0.91 -3.88 19.81
N LEU A 158 -2.17 -4.31 19.95
CA LEU A 158 -3.32 -3.59 19.42
C LEU A 158 -3.46 -2.21 20.06
N ALA A 159 -3.48 -2.12 21.39
CA ALA A 159 -3.65 -0.85 22.11
C ALA A 159 -2.55 0.15 21.72
N ARG A 160 -1.31 -0.32 21.65
CA ARG A 160 -0.17 0.49 21.22
C ARG A 160 -0.29 0.99 19.77
N ASN A 161 -0.95 0.23 18.90
CA ASN A 161 -1.11 0.55 17.48
C ASN A 161 -2.55 0.99 17.11
N ALA A 162 -3.38 1.33 18.09
CA ALA A 162 -4.80 1.63 17.87
C ALA A 162 -5.02 2.79 16.89
N ALA A 163 -4.13 3.80 16.93
CA ALA A 163 -4.15 4.94 16.01
C ALA A 163 -3.68 4.59 14.57
N TYR A 164 -3.05 3.43 14.38
CA TYR A 164 -2.44 3.02 13.12
C TYR A 164 -3.16 1.84 12.46
N LEU A 165 -4.36 1.49 12.95
CA LEU A 165 -5.14 0.44 12.32
C LEU A 165 -5.47 0.83 10.88
N ARG A 166 -5.31 -0.13 9.98
CA ARG A 166 -5.56 0.00 8.56
C ARG A 166 -6.32 -1.22 8.07
N VAL A 167 -7.34 -0.98 7.26
CA VAL A 167 -8.05 -2.02 6.51
C VAL A 167 -7.93 -1.67 5.04
N ILE A 168 -7.29 -2.55 4.29
CA ILE A 168 -7.06 -2.37 2.87
C ILE A 168 -8.05 -3.24 2.12
N LYS A 169 -8.74 -2.64 1.14
CA LYS A 169 -9.69 -3.33 0.26
C LYS A 169 -9.13 -3.25 -1.16
N PHE A 170 -8.75 -4.39 -1.72
CA PHE A 170 -8.37 -4.49 -3.12
C PHE A 170 -9.63 -4.60 -3.98
N ARG A 171 -9.62 -3.91 -5.12
CA ARG A 171 -10.57 -4.21 -6.18
C ARG A 171 -10.21 -5.53 -6.83
N SER A 172 -11.22 -6.25 -7.31
CA SER A 172 -10.94 -7.43 -8.13
C SER A 172 -10.35 -6.99 -9.47
N LEU A 173 -9.51 -7.84 -10.07
CA LEU A 173 -9.01 -7.60 -11.42
C LEU A 173 -10.17 -7.42 -12.40
N GLU A 174 -11.23 -8.21 -12.28
CA GLU A 174 -12.43 -8.09 -13.13
C GLU A 174 -13.09 -6.70 -13.03
N GLU A 175 -13.22 -6.16 -11.82
CA GLU A 175 -13.71 -4.80 -11.62
C GLU A 175 -12.77 -3.77 -12.24
N GLU A 176 -11.45 -3.90 -12.09
CA GLU A 176 -10.48 -3.02 -12.75
C GLU A 176 -10.58 -3.09 -14.28
N LEU A 177 -10.78 -4.30 -14.86
CA LEU A 177 -10.86 -4.44 -16.31
C LEU A 177 -12.19 -3.91 -16.87
N LYS A 178 -13.27 -3.90 -16.07
CA LYS A 178 -14.59 -3.37 -16.44
C LYS A 178 -14.72 -1.88 -16.17
N LEU A 179 -14.24 -1.44 -15.01
CA LEU A 179 -14.05 -0.05 -14.62
C LEU A 179 -12.77 0.40 -15.29
N SER A 180 -12.83 0.56 -16.60
CA SER A 180 -11.83 1.32 -17.31
C SER A 180 -11.49 2.62 -16.55
N PRO A 181 -10.25 3.14 -16.60
CA PRO A 181 -9.80 4.42 -15.98
C PRO A 181 -10.52 5.68 -16.52
N ALA A 182 -11.83 5.63 -16.72
CA ALA A 182 -12.61 6.54 -17.56
C ALA A 182 -14.08 6.66 -17.11
N ARG A 183 -14.39 6.36 -15.84
CA ARG A 183 -15.70 6.67 -15.26
C ARG A 183 -15.73 7.92 -14.40
N SER A 184 -14.61 8.61 -14.21
CA SER A 184 -14.63 9.97 -13.69
C SER A 184 -14.67 10.97 -14.86
N ASP A 185 -15.18 12.15 -14.56
CA ASP A 185 -15.24 13.31 -15.47
C ASP A 185 -13.85 13.75 -16.01
N ASP A 186 -12.78 13.03 -15.65
CA ASP A 186 -11.36 13.29 -15.88
C ASP A 186 -10.80 12.66 -17.17
N LEU A 187 -11.65 12.23 -18.12
CA LEU A 187 -11.20 11.67 -19.40
C LEU A 187 -10.29 12.65 -20.20
N HIS A 188 -10.39 13.94 -19.90
CA HIS A 188 -9.57 15.01 -20.44
C HIS A 188 -8.21 15.18 -19.73
N LEU A 189 -8.01 14.51 -18.60
CA LEU A 189 -6.79 14.48 -17.78
C LEU A 189 -5.95 13.22 -18.00
N ILE A 190 -6.33 12.31 -18.92
CA ILE A 190 -5.37 11.31 -19.41
C ILE A 190 -4.20 12.10 -19.99
N PRO A 191 -3.03 12.04 -19.35
CA PRO A 191 -2.02 13.01 -19.62
C PRO A 191 -1.58 12.94 -21.08
N THR A 192 -1.41 14.11 -21.68
CA THR A 192 -0.53 14.23 -22.84
C THR A 192 0.87 13.79 -22.41
N HIS A 193 1.72 13.38 -23.36
CA HIS A 193 3.11 12.90 -23.14
C HIS A 193 3.97 13.76 -22.16
N GLU A 194 3.53 14.98 -21.84
CA GLU A 194 4.23 15.95 -20.98
C GLU A 194 3.92 15.84 -19.48
N CYS A 195 2.92 15.06 -19.05
CA CYS A 195 2.66 14.78 -17.63
C CYS A 195 2.38 13.27 -17.47
N ASN A 196 2.84 12.63 -16.40
CA ASN A 196 2.53 11.24 -15.99
C ASN A 196 2.15 10.22 -17.12
N ASP A 197 3.16 9.66 -17.79
CA ASP A 197 3.00 8.69 -18.89
C ASP A 197 2.65 7.26 -18.43
N ALA A 198 2.57 7.01 -17.12
CA ALA A 198 2.30 5.69 -16.55
C ALA A 198 0.96 5.10 -17.02
N ILE A 199 -0.08 5.93 -17.13
CA ILE A 199 -1.39 5.48 -17.64
C ILE A 199 -1.35 5.17 -19.15
N LEU A 200 -0.51 5.86 -19.91
CA LEU A 200 -0.29 5.55 -21.32
C LEU A 200 0.40 4.20 -21.47
N TRP A 201 1.41 3.93 -20.63
CA TRP A 201 2.07 2.61 -20.56
C TRP A 201 1.12 1.51 -20.13
N TYR A 202 0.19 1.77 -19.20
CA TYR A 202 -0.86 0.81 -18.85
C TYR A 202 -1.70 0.41 -20.07
N PHE A 203 -2.20 1.38 -20.83
CA PHE A 203 -2.96 1.09 -22.05
C PHE A 203 -2.12 0.38 -23.11
N MET A 204 -0.83 0.73 -23.23
CA MET A 204 0.08 0.05 -24.13
C MET A 204 0.31 -1.41 -23.74
N LEU A 205 0.53 -1.71 -22.46
CA LEU A 205 0.68 -3.09 -21.96
C LEU A 205 -0.59 -3.90 -22.21
N ARG A 206 -1.77 -3.30 -22.02
CA ARG A 206 -3.07 -3.90 -22.33
C ARG A 206 -3.23 -4.19 -23.84
N GLY A 207 -2.85 -3.23 -24.68
CA GLY A 207 -2.84 -3.38 -26.14
C GLY A 207 -1.88 -4.49 -26.59
N ALA A 208 -0.67 -4.53 -26.06
CA ALA A 208 0.32 -5.57 -26.33
C ALA A 208 -0.15 -6.95 -25.87
N ALA A 209 -0.80 -7.06 -24.71
CA ALA A 209 -1.40 -8.31 -24.25
C ALA A 209 -2.56 -8.76 -25.17
N SER A 210 -3.38 -7.83 -25.66
CA SER A 210 -4.41 -8.13 -26.65
C SER A 210 -3.80 -8.60 -27.99
N PHE A 211 -2.71 -7.96 -28.44
CA PHE A 211 -1.96 -8.40 -29.62
C PHE A 211 -1.43 -9.82 -29.45
N PHE A 212 -0.80 -10.11 -28.30
CA PHE A 212 -0.30 -11.45 -27.96
C PHE A 212 -1.40 -12.50 -27.98
N ALA A 213 -2.58 -12.18 -27.43
CA ALA A 213 -3.71 -13.10 -27.41
C ALA A 213 -4.22 -13.47 -28.81
N GLU A 214 -4.15 -12.53 -29.78
CA GLU A 214 -4.61 -12.76 -31.16
C GLU A 214 -3.51 -13.37 -32.05
N HIS A 215 -2.25 -12.96 -31.88
CA HIS A 215 -1.14 -13.34 -32.76
C HIS A 215 -0.22 -14.42 -32.19
N GLY A 216 -0.35 -14.77 -30.90
CA GLY A 216 0.49 -15.78 -30.22
C GLY A 216 1.94 -15.35 -29.97
N ARG A 217 2.29 -14.09 -30.25
CA ARG A 217 3.63 -13.52 -30.06
C ARG A 217 3.55 -12.07 -29.61
N TRP A 218 4.61 -11.55 -28.99
CA TRP A 218 4.68 -10.13 -28.63
C TRP A 218 4.94 -9.25 -29.87
N PRO A 219 4.45 -7.99 -29.87
CA PRO A 219 4.78 -7.03 -30.92
C PRO A 219 6.30 -6.85 -31.05
N GLY A 220 6.82 -6.85 -32.28
CA GLY A 220 8.25 -6.74 -32.56
C GLY A 220 9.08 -7.98 -32.22
N SER A 221 8.46 -9.06 -31.74
CA SER A 221 9.16 -10.30 -31.41
C SER A 221 9.40 -11.18 -32.63
N LEU A 222 10.62 -11.72 -32.73
CA LEU A 222 11.04 -12.65 -33.79
C LEU A 222 10.43 -14.07 -33.65
N CYS A 223 9.87 -14.40 -32.49
CA CYS A 223 9.61 -15.79 -32.08
C CYS A 223 8.31 -16.44 -32.66
N GLY A 224 7.62 -15.81 -33.61
CA GLY A 224 6.35 -16.32 -34.13
C GLY A 224 6.25 -16.50 -35.65
N THR A 225 7.35 -16.38 -36.40
CA THR A 225 7.36 -16.83 -37.78
C THR A 225 7.55 -18.35 -37.78
N SER A 226 6.49 -19.08 -38.09
CA SER A 226 6.54 -20.52 -38.29
C SER A 226 7.42 -20.87 -39.50
N SER A 227 8.73 -20.97 -39.27
CA SER A 227 9.66 -21.70 -40.13
C SER A 227 10.63 -22.46 -39.24
N PRO A 228 10.54 -23.81 -39.17
CA PRO A 228 11.55 -24.61 -38.50
C PRO A 228 12.75 -24.74 -39.44
N ALA A 229 13.79 -23.95 -39.24
CA ALA A 229 15.08 -24.25 -39.86
C ALA A 229 16.26 -23.67 -39.06
N THR A 230 17.06 -24.60 -38.55
CA THR A 230 18.51 -24.48 -38.27
C THR A 230 18.95 -23.51 -37.18
N ALA A 231 18.91 -24.02 -35.95
CA ALA A 231 20.03 -23.85 -35.03
C ALA A 231 21.31 -24.41 -35.68
N SER A 232 22.06 -23.55 -36.37
CA SER A 232 23.46 -23.80 -36.72
C SER A 232 24.15 -22.45 -36.79
N GLY A 233 25.07 -22.22 -35.85
CA GLY A 233 25.82 -20.97 -35.78
C GLY A 233 26.59 -20.70 -37.07
N ALA A 234 26.45 -19.50 -37.60
CA ALA A 234 27.41 -18.84 -38.48
C ALA A 234 26.97 -17.38 -38.71
N GLY A 235 27.81 -16.42 -38.30
CA GLY A 235 27.81 -15.05 -38.84
C GLY A 235 26.75 -14.08 -38.30
N ALA A 236 27.00 -13.53 -37.10
CA ALA A 236 26.40 -12.26 -36.70
C ALA A 236 27.14 -11.12 -37.42
N ASP A 237 26.57 -10.58 -38.50
CA ASP A 237 26.85 -9.21 -38.95
C ASP A 237 25.84 -8.80 -40.05
N GLY A 238 24.78 -8.08 -39.68
CA GLY A 238 23.95 -7.27 -40.58
C GLY A 238 22.53 -7.76 -40.91
N GLY A 239 22.28 -9.08 -40.99
CA GLY A 239 20.98 -9.63 -41.44
C GLY A 239 19.83 -9.52 -40.43
N ASP A 240 20.12 -9.81 -39.16
CA ASP A 240 19.12 -9.84 -38.09
C ASP A 240 18.55 -8.44 -37.78
N SER A 241 19.35 -7.40 -37.99
CA SER A 241 18.94 -6.00 -37.76
C SER A 241 17.93 -5.51 -38.80
N GLN A 242 18.10 -5.88 -40.06
CA GLN A 242 17.13 -5.53 -41.11
C GLN A 242 15.81 -6.29 -40.94
N LEU A 243 15.88 -7.57 -40.58
CA LEU A 243 14.70 -8.40 -40.36
C LEU A 243 13.92 -7.94 -39.11
N PHE A 244 14.61 -7.54 -38.05
CA PHE A 244 14.00 -6.91 -36.87
C PHE A 244 13.26 -5.62 -37.24
N SER A 245 13.91 -4.72 -37.99
CA SER A 245 13.29 -3.47 -38.44
C SER A 245 12.04 -3.71 -39.29
N GLN A 246 12.06 -4.71 -40.18
CA GLN A 246 10.89 -5.06 -41.00
C GLN A 246 9.72 -5.58 -40.16
N ILE A 247 9.98 -6.39 -39.14
CA ILE A 247 8.93 -6.91 -38.25
C ILE A 247 8.31 -5.79 -37.41
N VAL A 248 9.15 -4.88 -36.89
CA VAL A 248 8.66 -3.71 -36.16
C VAL A 248 7.70 -2.91 -37.04
N GLU A 249 8.13 -2.53 -38.26
CA GLU A 249 7.29 -1.78 -39.20
C GLU A 249 5.97 -2.49 -39.56
N LEU A 250 6.00 -3.83 -39.69
CA LEU A 250 4.80 -4.63 -39.94
C LEU A 250 3.83 -4.62 -38.74
N ASP A 251 4.36 -4.63 -37.52
CA ASP A 251 3.57 -4.76 -36.29
C ASP A 251 3.00 -3.45 -35.79
N LEU A 252 3.61 -2.30 -36.12
CA LEU A 252 3.12 -0.98 -35.72
C LEU A 252 1.62 -0.76 -36.00
N PRO A 253 1.10 -0.93 -37.23
CA PRO A 253 -0.32 -0.71 -37.49
C PRO A 253 -1.20 -1.73 -36.76
N ASN A 254 -0.73 -2.97 -36.59
CA ASN A 254 -1.47 -4.02 -35.89
C ASN A 254 -1.57 -3.72 -34.39
N LEU A 255 -0.46 -3.38 -33.73
CA LEU A 255 -0.44 -2.96 -32.34
C LEU A 255 -1.29 -1.71 -32.12
N ARG A 256 -1.20 -0.72 -33.02
CA ARG A 256 -2.05 0.49 -32.99
C ARG A 256 -3.54 0.13 -32.98
N ASN A 257 -3.97 -0.83 -33.80
CA ASN A 257 -5.35 -1.30 -33.81
C ASN A 257 -5.76 -1.94 -32.47
N HIS A 258 -4.90 -2.76 -31.86
CA HIS A 258 -5.16 -3.36 -30.54
C HIS A 258 -5.26 -2.31 -29.43
N VAL A 259 -4.34 -1.34 -29.41
CA VAL A 259 -4.37 -0.22 -28.45
C VAL A 259 -5.66 0.58 -28.61
N ASN A 260 -6.06 0.91 -29.84
CA ASN A 260 -7.32 1.63 -30.10
C ASN A 260 -8.57 0.83 -29.71
N ARG A 261 -8.57 -0.50 -29.87
CA ARG A 261 -9.64 -1.37 -29.35
C ARG A 261 -9.73 -1.29 -27.83
N VAL A 262 -8.59 -1.36 -27.13
CA VAL A 262 -8.55 -1.21 -25.67
C VAL A 262 -9.05 0.17 -25.25
N LEU A 263 -8.55 1.25 -25.85
CA LEU A 263 -8.99 2.62 -25.56
C LEU A 263 -10.50 2.78 -25.76
N THR A 264 -11.05 2.25 -26.86
CA THR A 264 -12.49 2.31 -27.16
C THR A 264 -13.32 1.53 -26.15
N ALA A 265 -12.93 0.29 -25.82
CA ALA A 265 -13.58 -0.49 -24.76
C ALA A 265 -13.48 0.22 -23.40
N SER A 266 -12.42 1.01 -23.24
CA SER A 266 -12.15 1.84 -22.09
C SER A 266 -12.87 3.19 -22.09
N GLY A 267 -13.64 3.55 -23.13
CA GLY A 267 -14.30 4.86 -23.21
C GLY A 267 -13.35 6.04 -23.49
N VAL A 268 -12.09 5.77 -23.85
CA VAL A 268 -11.07 6.76 -24.19
C VAL A 268 -11.05 6.95 -25.71
N ALA A 269 -10.84 8.19 -26.16
CA ALA A 269 -10.68 8.49 -27.58
C ALA A 269 -9.50 7.72 -28.19
N VAL A 270 -9.69 7.22 -29.41
CA VAL A 270 -8.63 6.57 -30.18
C VAL A 270 -7.47 7.53 -30.45
N ASN A 271 -6.27 6.98 -30.67
CA ASN A 271 -5.04 7.72 -30.97
C ASN A 271 -4.58 8.72 -29.88
N ARG A 272 -5.08 8.57 -28.63
CA ARG A 272 -4.58 9.35 -27.49
C ARG A 272 -3.16 8.98 -27.08
N VAL A 273 -2.76 7.73 -27.31
CA VAL A 273 -1.39 7.28 -27.10
C VAL A 273 -0.55 7.68 -28.32
N CYS A 274 0.54 8.43 -28.12
CA CYS A 274 1.43 8.86 -29.20
C CYS A 274 2.03 7.66 -29.95
N ASP A 275 2.36 7.83 -31.24
CA ASP A 275 3.05 6.80 -32.03
C ASP A 275 4.38 6.38 -31.39
N ASP A 276 5.07 7.28 -30.67
CA ASP A 276 6.33 6.99 -29.99
C ASP A 276 6.22 5.81 -29.01
N PHE A 277 5.12 5.70 -28.26
CA PHE A 277 4.88 4.58 -27.36
C PHE A 277 4.63 3.26 -28.11
N VAL A 278 3.97 3.34 -29.26
CA VAL A 278 3.70 2.17 -30.11
C VAL A 278 5.01 1.66 -30.71
N HIS A 279 5.84 2.58 -31.23
CA HIS A 279 7.18 2.28 -31.69
C HIS A 279 8.05 1.67 -30.60
N GLU A 280 8.07 2.29 -29.41
CA GLU A 280 8.90 1.83 -28.30
C GLU A 280 8.43 0.46 -27.79
N MET A 281 7.12 0.19 -27.73
CA MET A 281 6.58 -1.13 -27.36
C MET A 281 6.97 -2.23 -28.37
N CYS A 282 6.90 -1.94 -29.68
CA CYS A 282 7.42 -2.87 -30.69
C CYS A 282 8.94 -3.05 -30.56
N ARG A 283 9.68 -1.98 -30.26
CA ARG A 283 11.14 -2.04 -30.05
C ARG A 283 11.51 -2.93 -28.87
N PHE A 284 10.70 -2.99 -27.81
CA PHE A 284 10.94 -3.92 -26.69
C PHE A 284 10.89 -5.39 -27.11
N GLY A 285 10.10 -5.75 -28.13
CA GLY A 285 10.10 -7.09 -28.71
C GLY A 285 9.70 -8.23 -27.77
N GLY A 286 9.04 -7.90 -26.65
CA GLY A 286 8.74 -8.85 -25.56
C GLY A 286 9.97 -9.30 -24.75
N SER A 287 11.05 -8.52 -24.75
CA SER A 287 12.25 -8.81 -23.96
C SER A 287 12.07 -8.54 -22.46
N GLU A 288 12.78 -9.29 -21.63
CA GLU A 288 12.83 -9.10 -20.18
C GLU A 288 14.25 -8.67 -19.77
N VAL A 289 14.42 -7.39 -19.45
CA VAL A 289 15.72 -6.83 -19.08
C VAL A 289 16.02 -7.13 -17.61
N HIS A 290 17.19 -7.70 -17.32
CA HIS A 290 17.56 -8.15 -15.98
C HIS A 290 17.46 -7.05 -14.89
N SER A 291 17.90 -5.82 -15.18
CA SER A 291 17.82 -4.72 -14.21
C SER A 291 16.38 -4.33 -13.86
N ILE A 292 15.49 -4.33 -14.86
CA ILE A 292 14.06 -4.05 -14.67
C ILE A 292 13.40 -5.19 -13.87
N ALA A 293 13.69 -6.43 -14.23
CA ALA A 293 13.21 -7.61 -13.52
C ALA A 293 13.68 -7.64 -12.06
N ALA A 294 14.96 -7.32 -11.80
CA ALA A 294 15.52 -7.25 -10.45
C ALA A 294 14.86 -6.15 -9.60
N PHE A 295 14.63 -4.97 -10.18
CA PHE A 295 13.95 -3.87 -9.51
C PHE A 295 12.50 -4.24 -9.16
N MET A 296 11.73 -4.73 -10.14
CA MET A 296 10.34 -5.16 -9.94
C MET A 296 10.25 -6.35 -8.97
N GLY A 297 11.22 -7.27 -9.01
CA GLY A 297 11.34 -8.38 -8.07
C GLY A 297 11.52 -7.92 -6.63
N GLY A 298 12.28 -6.86 -6.39
CA GLY A 298 12.43 -6.25 -5.07
C GLY A 298 11.13 -5.66 -4.54
N ILE A 299 10.40 -4.90 -5.38
CA ILE A 299 9.09 -4.34 -5.04
C ILE A 299 8.10 -5.47 -4.71
N ALA A 300 7.95 -6.44 -5.63
CA ALA A 300 7.01 -7.54 -5.45
C ALA A 300 7.32 -8.39 -4.21
N ALA A 301 8.60 -8.68 -3.95
CA ALA A 301 9.02 -9.42 -2.76
C ALA A 301 8.63 -8.69 -1.47
N GLN A 302 8.83 -7.37 -1.42
CA GLN A 302 8.47 -6.58 -0.24
C GLN A 302 6.95 -6.56 -0.04
N GLU A 303 6.15 -6.39 -1.11
CA GLU A 303 4.68 -6.45 -1.00
C GLU A 303 4.19 -7.82 -0.50
N VAL A 304 4.80 -8.91 -0.97
CA VAL A 304 4.52 -10.26 -0.47
C VAL A 304 4.86 -10.38 1.02
N ILE A 305 6.00 -9.83 1.47
CA ILE A 305 6.37 -9.83 2.90
C ILE A 305 5.31 -9.08 3.72
N LYS A 306 4.82 -7.93 3.26
CA LYS A 306 3.75 -7.19 3.94
C LYS A 306 2.48 -8.02 4.09
N LEU A 307 2.07 -8.70 3.02
CA LEU A 307 0.86 -9.53 3.02
C LEU A 307 1.00 -10.75 3.95
N VAL A 308 2.17 -11.39 3.98
CA VAL A 308 2.41 -12.59 4.81
C VAL A 308 2.58 -12.22 6.29
N THR A 309 3.24 -11.11 6.58
CA THR A 309 3.53 -10.70 7.97
C THR A 309 2.39 -9.90 8.60
N HIS A 310 1.45 -9.40 7.80
CA HIS A 310 0.46 -8.41 8.22
C HIS A 310 1.10 -7.17 8.87
N GLN A 311 2.33 -6.84 8.46
CA GLN A 311 3.06 -5.66 8.90
C GLN A 311 3.25 -4.71 7.72
N PHE A 312 3.23 -3.41 8.01
CA PHE A 312 3.20 -2.34 7.02
C PHE A 312 1.93 -2.34 6.15
N VAL A 313 1.83 -1.34 5.28
CA VAL A 313 0.67 -1.11 4.41
C VAL A 313 1.05 -1.53 2.99
N PRO A 314 0.43 -2.58 2.42
CA PRO A 314 0.64 -2.94 1.02
C PRO A 314 0.06 -1.90 0.05
N VAL A 315 0.66 -1.82 -1.12
CA VAL A 315 0.19 -0.98 -2.23
C VAL A 315 -1.11 -1.56 -2.79
N CYS A 316 -2.13 -0.73 -2.91
CA CYS A 316 -3.48 -1.15 -3.34
C CYS A 316 -3.75 -0.92 -4.82
N GLN A 317 -2.99 0.01 -5.41
CA GLN A 317 -3.15 0.50 -6.78
C GLN A 317 -2.16 -0.21 -7.70
N PRO A 318 -2.51 -0.39 -8.99
CA PRO A 318 -1.54 -0.83 -9.99
C PRO A 318 -0.34 0.12 -10.03
N LEU A 319 0.86 -0.45 -9.93
CA LEU A 319 2.12 0.26 -9.97
C LEU A 319 2.76 0.08 -11.34
N ILE A 320 3.15 1.19 -11.96
CA ILE A 320 3.92 1.20 -13.20
C ILE A 320 5.31 1.76 -12.89
N TYR A 321 6.34 1.03 -13.32
CA TYR A 321 7.72 1.50 -13.28
C TYR A 321 8.19 1.73 -14.71
N ASN A 322 8.57 2.96 -15.02
CA ASN A 322 9.18 3.33 -16.29
C ASN A 322 10.70 3.39 -16.13
N GLY A 323 11.40 2.38 -16.65
CA GLY A 323 12.87 2.31 -16.62
C GLY A 323 13.58 3.31 -17.54
N ILE A 324 12.87 3.93 -18.50
CA ILE A 324 13.43 4.96 -19.39
C ILE A 324 13.59 6.28 -18.62
N THR A 325 12.55 6.69 -17.88
CA THR A 325 12.53 7.93 -17.09
C THR A 325 12.96 7.73 -15.64
N GLN A 326 13.10 6.48 -15.19
CA GLN A 326 13.38 6.10 -13.80
C GLN A 326 12.29 6.58 -12.82
N GLN A 327 11.03 6.55 -13.27
CA GLN A 327 9.86 6.98 -12.49
C GLN A 327 8.98 5.78 -12.12
N THR A 328 8.35 5.89 -10.95
CA THR A 328 7.39 4.90 -10.45
C THR A 328 6.13 5.62 -10.05
N ASP A 329 5.00 5.20 -10.61
CA ASP A 329 3.71 5.82 -10.39
C ASP A 329 2.66 4.79 -10.01
N LEU A 330 1.73 5.21 -9.15
CA LEU A 330 0.55 4.45 -8.78
C LEU A 330 -0.65 4.96 -9.57
N LEU A 331 -1.36 4.04 -10.21
CA LEU A 331 -2.52 4.38 -11.02
C LEU A 331 -3.77 4.44 -10.15
N GLU A 332 -4.39 5.60 -10.14
CA GLU A 332 -5.71 5.80 -9.53
C GLU A 332 -6.78 5.56 -10.60
N PHE A 333 -7.78 4.72 -10.28
CA PHE A 333 -8.96 4.50 -11.12
C PHE A 333 -10.21 4.72 -10.27
#